data_AF-A0A0H3LYJ2-F1
#
_entry.id   AF-A0A0H3LYJ2-F1
#
_cell.length_a   1.000
_cell.length_b   1.000
_cell.length_c   1.000
_cell.angle_alpha   90.00
_cell.angle_beta   90.00
_cell.angle_gamma   90.00
#
_symmetry.space_group_name_H-M   'P 1'
#
loop_
_entity.id
_entity.type
_entity.pdbx_description
1 polymer ?
#
loop_
_entity_poly.entity_id
_entity_poly.type
_entity_poly.pdbx_seq_one_letter_code
_entity_poly.pdbx_strand_id
1 'polypeptide(L)'
;MYYCTFVNTSLCNEMDEQLGEDFIEILNQVRKIKANAQLSVKCKIYKLIINSENYDFPTLWENDLKAVCNAEHIVRDKRTSYYDDKFLVSVQFAN
;
A
#
# COMPACT_ATOMS: atom_id res chain seq x y z
N MET A 1 -34.45 33.03 -5.21
CA MET A 1 -34.04 32.26 -4.02
C MET A 1 -33.11 31.17 -4.49
N TYR A 2 -31.81 31.29 -4.23
CA TYR A 2 -30.85 30.22 -4.52
C TYR A 2 -30.86 29.27 -3.32
N TYR A 3 -31.32 28.04 -3.54
CA TYR A 3 -31.19 26.99 -2.55
C TYR A 3 -29.72 26.57 -2.50
N CYS A 4 -29.00 27.01 -1.46
CA CYS A 4 -27.72 26.46 -1.12
C CYS A 4 -27.98 25.13 -0.41
N THR A 5 -27.91 24.02 -1.15
CA THR A 5 -27.74 22.71 -0.55
C THR A 5 -26.40 22.70 0.16
N PHE A 6 -26.41 22.89 1.47
CA PHE A 6 -25.31 22.49 2.35
C PHE A 6 -25.16 20.97 2.19
N VAL A 7 -24.34 20.55 1.24
CA VAL A 7 -23.77 19.21 1.26
C VAL A 7 -22.98 19.18 2.55
N ASN A 8 -23.42 18.36 3.50
CA ASN A 8 -22.76 18.16 4.76
C ASN A 8 -21.40 17.51 4.46
N THR A 9 -20.42 18.35 4.15
CA THR A 9 -18.99 18.07 4.13
C THR A 9 -18.56 17.75 5.56
N SER A 10 -18.99 16.59 6.06
CA SER A 10 -18.30 15.84 7.10
C SER A 10 -17.16 15.08 6.40
N LEU A 11 -16.26 15.74 5.66
CA LEU A 11 -14.94 16.20 6.11
C LEU A 11 -13.98 15.14 6.68
N CYS A 12 -14.32 13.85 6.59
CA CYS A 12 -13.37 12.73 6.57
C CYS A 12 -14.10 11.54 5.96
N ASN A 13 -13.79 11.16 4.73
CA ASN A 13 -14.13 9.83 4.26
C ASN A 13 -13.29 8.87 5.08
N GLU A 14 -13.86 8.22 6.10
CA GLU A 14 -13.18 7.18 6.90
C GLU A 14 -12.50 6.12 6.01
N MET A 15 -13.08 5.88 4.84
CA MET A 15 -12.52 5.03 3.80
C MET A 15 -11.20 5.55 3.23
N ASP A 16 -11.07 6.85 3.00
CA ASP A 16 -9.85 7.47 2.46
C ASP A 16 -8.73 7.52 3.52
N GLU A 17 -9.09 7.72 4.79
CA GLU A 17 -8.14 7.64 5.91
C GLU A 17 -7.66 6.20 6.13
N GLN A 18 -8.57 5.22 6.08
CA GLN A 18 -8.21 3.80 6.18
C GLN A 18 -7.30 3.37 5.02
N LEU A 19 -7.57 3.87 3.81
CA LEU A 19 -6.65 3.77 2.69
C LEU A 19 -5.29 4.37 3.11
N GLY A 20 -5.22 5.62 3.57
CA GLY A 20 -3.95 6.21 4.02
C GLY A 20 -3.14 5.32 4.98
N GLU A 21 -3.80 4.74 5.98
CA GLU A 21 -3.17 3.83 6.96
C GLU A 21 -2.67 2.52 6.31
N ASP A 22 -3.47 1.91 5.45
CA ASP A 22 -3.11 0.69 4.72
C ASP A 22 -1.85 0.91 3.86
N PHE A 23 -1.72 2.10 3.26
CA PHE A 23 -0.54 2.49 2.47
C PHE A 23 0.70 2.61 3.36
N ILE A 24 0.55 3.26 4.52
CA ILE A 24 1.63 3.45 5.49
C ILE A 24 2.11 2.10 6.03
N GLU A 25 1.20 1.17 6.30
CA GLU A 25 1.54 -0.18 6.75
C GLU A 25 2.44 -0.91 5.74
N ILE A 26 2.02 -0.97 4.47
CA ILE A 26 2.79 -1.60 3.39
C ILE A 26 4.17 -0.94 3.25
N LEU A 27 4.22 0.40 3.24
CA LEU A 27 5.47 1.15 3.13
C LEU A 27 6.42 0.85 4.29
N ASN A 28 5.91 0.77 5.52
CA ASN A 28 6.70 0.46 6.70
C ASN A 28 7.28 -0.95 6.64
N GLN A 29 6.50 -1.93 6.16
CA GLN A 29 7.01 -3.29 5.93
C GLN A 29 8.15 -3.29 4.90
N VAL A 30 7.99 -2.61 3.76
CA VAL A 30 9.06 -2.49 2.73
C VAL A 30 10.32 -1.85 3.31
N ARG A 31 10.19 -0.79 4.10
CA ARG A 31 11.33 -0.12 4.75
C ARG A 31 12.05 -1.07 5.71
N LYS A 32 11.33 -1.84 6.53
CA LYS A 32 11.91 -2.85 7.42
C LYS A 32 12.66 -3.91 6.64
N ILE A 33 12.09 -4.42 5.54
CA ILE A 33 12.76 -5.42 4.70
C ILE A 33 14.07 -4.88 4.12
N LYS A 34 14.05 -3.67 3.54
CA LYS A 34 15.27 -3.01 3.02
C LYS A 34 16.31 -2.81 4.13
N ALA A 35 15.90 -2.33 5.30
CA ALA A 35 16.80 -2.13 6.44
C ALA A 35 17.43 -3.44 6.92
N ASN A 36 16.64 -4.51 7.06
CA ASN A 36 17.12 -5.82 7.47
C ASN A 36 18.11 -6.43 6.46
N ALA A 37 17.93 -6.14 5.17
CA ALA A 37 18.85 -6.53 4.11
C ALA A 37 20.05 -5.56 3.93
N GLN A 38 20.18 -4.52 4.78
CA GLN A 38 21.20 -3.46 4.67
C GLN A 38 21.16 -2.71 3.32
N LEU A 39 20.00 -2.62 2.70
CA LEU A 39 19.79 -1.94 1.43
C LEU A 39 19.35 -0.49 1.65
N SER A 40 19.79 0.39 0.74
CA SER A 40 19.29 1.76 0.69
C SER A 40 17.78 1.79 0.45
N VAL A 41 17.08 2.77 1.01
CA VAL A 41 15.67 3.05 0.67
C VAL A 41 15.49 3.26 -0.84
N LYS A 42 16.52 3.80 -1.52
CA LYS A 42 16.55 4.00 -2.98
C LYS A 42 16.77 2.71 -3.78
N CYS A 43 17.07 1.58 -3.15
CA CYS A 43 17.23 0.31 -3.84
C CYS A 43 15.94 -0.03 -4.60
N LYS A 44 16.10 -0.36 -5.89
CA LYS A 44 14.97 -0.70 -6.77
C LYS A 44 14.50 -2.11 -6.45
N ILE A 45 13.21 -2.25 -6.25
CA ILE A 45 12.53 -3.53 -6.09
C ILE A 45 12.06 -3.98 -7.47
N TYR A 46 12.37 -5.21 -7.88
CA TYR A 46 11.85 -5.74 -9.13
C TYR A 46 10.38 -6.13 -8.98
N LYS A 47 10.03 -6.88 -7.93
CA LYS A 47 8.62 -7.20 -7.60
C LYS A 47 8.31 -6.93 -6.14
N LEU A 48 7.28 -6.14 -5.90
CA LEU A 48 6.63 -5.99 -4.60
C LEU A 48 5.42 -6.92 -4.57
N ILE A 49 5.41 -7.89 -3.66
CA ILE A 49 4.34 -8.88 -3.52
C ILE A 49 3.54 -8.53 -2.27
N ILE A 50 2.25 -8.23 -2.45
CA ILE A 50 1.34 -7.87 -1.37
C ILE A 50 0.33 -9.01 -1.23
N ASN A 51 0.41 -9.73 -0.11
CA ASN A 51 -0.59 -10.71 0.25
C ASN A 51 -1.67 -10.07 1.10
N SER A 52 -2.93 -10.23 0.69
CA SER A 52 -4.09 -9.85 1.49
C SER A 52 -5.29 -10.69 1.10
N GLU A 53 -6.01 -11.19 2.11
CA GLU A 53 -7.09 -12.15 1.91
C GLU A 53 -8.34 -11.52 1.28
N ASN A 54 -8.64 -10.26 1.61
CA ASN A 54 -9.91 -9.60 1.23
C ASN A 54 -9.74 -8.16 0.73
N TYR A 55 -8.55 -7.78 0.26
CA TYR A 55 -8.27 -6.39 -0.08
C TYR A 55 -7.90 -6.20 -1.55
N ASP A 56 -8.81 -5.57 -2.30
CA ASP A 56 -8.55 -5.08 -3.65
C ASP A 56 -8.33 -3.55 -3.58
N PHE A 57 -7.07 -3.10 -3.56
CA PHE A 57 -6.77 -1.67 -3.64
C PHE A 57 -7.09 -1.09 -5.04
N PRO A 58 -7.54 0.18 -5.12
CA PRO A 58 -7.76 0.88 -6.38
C PRO A 58 -6.53 0.87 -7.29
N THR A 59 -6.72 0.94 -8.61
CA THR A 59 -5.59 0.95 -9.56
C THR A 59 -4.67 2.17 -9.37
N LEU A 60 -5.22 3.33 -8.97
CA LEU A 60 -4.46 4.55 -8.73
C LEU A 60 -3.36 4.34 -7.67
N TRP A 61 -3.68 3.60 -6.62
CA TRP A 61 -2.76 3.23 -5.56
C TRP A 61 -1.57 2.39 -6.01
N GLU A 62 -1.74 1.57 -7.04
CA GLU A 62 -0.67 0.72 -7.52
C GLU A 62 0.49 1.57 -8.08
N ASN A 63 0.18 2.66 -8.76
CA ASN A 63 1.18 3.57 -9.29
C ASN A 63 1.91 4.31 -8.18
N ASP A 64 1.18 4.78 -7.17
CA ASP A 64 1.75 5.48 -6.02
C ASP A 64 2.64 4.53 -5.19
N LEU A 65 2.19 3.30 -4.95
CA LEU A 65 2.99 2.27 -4.27
C LEU A 65 4.26 1.93 -5.07
N LYS A 66 4.18 1.80 -6.40
CA LYS A 66 5.36 1.59 -7.26
C LYS A 66 6.35 2.73 -7.10
N ALA A 67 5.88 3.98 -7.17
CA ALA A 67 6.73 5.16 -7.05
C ALA A 67 7.39 5.25 -5.67
N VAL A 68 6.61 5.15 -4.59
CA VAL A 68 7.10 5.35 -3.22
C VAL A 68 7.98 4.17 -2.75
N CYS A 69 7.63 2.93 -3.10
CA CYS A 69 8.44 1.77 -2.75
C CYS A 69 9.67 1.60 -3.68
N ASN A 70 9.75 2.37 -4.76
CA ASN A 70 10.69 2.19 -5.87
C ASN A 70 10.61 0.77 -6.45
N ALA A 71 9.40 0.32 -6.75
CA ALA A 71 9.11 -1.01 -7.29
C ALA A 71 8.72 -0.95 -8.77
N GLU A 72 9.20 -1.89 -9.57
CA GLU A 72 8.86 -1.99 -11.00
C GLU A 72 7.52 -2.67 -11.21
N HIS A 73 7.28 -3.76 -10.48
CA HIS A 73 6.04 -4.52 -10.55
C HIS A 73 5.42 -4.69 -9.16
N ILE A 74 4.08 -4.67 -9.12
CA ILE A 74 3.30 -5.07 -7.96
C ILE A 74 2.56 -6.36 -8.32
N VAL A 75 2.68 -7.36 -7.46
CA VAL A 75 1.97 -8.63 -7.56
C VAL A 75 1.04 -8.73 -6.36
N ARG A 76 -0.24 -8.98 -6.62
CA ARG A 76 -1.24 -9.23 -5.59
C ARG A 76 -1.39 -10.74 -5.46
N ASP A 77 -1.26 -11.25 -4.24
CA ASP A 77 -1.42 -12.67 -4.00
C ASP A 77 -2.50 -12.87 -2.92
N LYS A 78 -3.55 -13.63 -3.24
CA LYS A 78 -4.73 -13.81 -2.36
C LYS A 78 -4.53 -14.98 -1.40
N ARG A 79 -3.29 -15.24 -0.97
CA ARG A 79 -3.02 -16.24 0.04
C ARG A 79 -3.52 -15.74 1.38
N THR A 80 -4.23 -16.60 2.09
CA THR A 80 -4.61 -16.39 3.49
C THR A 80 -3.35 -16.05 4.28
N SER A 81 -3.32 -14.83 4.82
CA SER A 81 -2.35 -14.46 5.84
C SER A 81 -2.71 -15.25 7.09
N TYR A 82 -1.83 -16.13 7.57
CA TYR A 82 -1.99 -16.79 8.87
C TYR A 82 -1.68 -15.83 10.05
N TYR A 83 -1.27 -14.60 9.75
CA TYR A 83 -0.95 -13.56 10.72
C TYR A 83 -2.12 -12.58 10.85
N ASP A 84 -2.29 -12.02 12.06
CA ASP A 84 -3.30 -10.97 12.35
C ASP A 84 -3.10 -9.68 11.51
N ASP A 85 -1.99 -9.57 10.78
CA ASP A 85 -1.71 -8.45 9.89
C ASP A 85 -2.59 -8.51 8.64
N LYS A 86 -3.21 -7.36 8.33
CA LYS A 86 -4.08 -7.17 7.15
C LYS A 86 -3.32 -7.34 5.84
N PHE A 87 -2.03 -6.99 5.83
CA PHE A 87 -1.14 -7.14 4.70
C PHE A 87 0.12 -7.90 5.09
N LEU A 88 0.53 -8.86 4.26
CA LEU A 88 1.85 -9.47 4.34
C LEU A 88 2.66 -9.12 3.09
N VAL A 89 3.70 -8.31 3.28
CA VAL A 89 4.53 -7.81 2.18
C VAL A 89 5.81 -8.62 2.04
N SER A 90 6.16 -8.95 0.80
CA SER A 90 7.47 -9.51 0.44
C SER A 90 8.01 -8.83 -0.81
N VAL A 91 9.33 -8.89 -0.99
CA VAL A 91 10.01 -8.20 -2.09
C VAL A 91 10.98 -9.13 -2.80
N GLN A 92 11.06 -8.98 -4.12
CA GLN A 92 12.11 -9.55 -4.95
C GLN A 92 12.94 -8.39 -5.50
N PHE A 93 14.22 -8.37 -5.14
CA PHE A 93 15.17 -7.42 -5.72
C PHE A 93 15.62 -7.89 -7.10
N ALA A 94 16.04 -6.95 -7.95
CA ALA A 94 16.76 -7.30 -9.16
C ALA A 94 18.11 -7.93 -8.75
N ASN A 95 18.49 -9.03 -9.40
CA ASN A 95 19.83 -9.60 -9.28
C ASN A 95 20.88 -8.64 -9.85
#